data_AF-A0A5F0YTP7-F1
#
_entry.id   AF-A0A5F0YTP7-F1
#
_cell.length_a   1.000
_cell.length_b   1.000
_cell.length_c   1.000
_cell.angle_alpha   90.00
_cell.angle_beta   90.00
_cell.angle_gamma   90.00
#
_symmetry.space_group_name_H-M   'P 1'
#
loop_
_entity.id
_entity.type
_entity.pdbx_description
1 polymer ?
#
loop_
_entity_poly.entity_id
_entity_poly.type
_entity_poly.pdbx_seq_one_letter_code
_entity_poly.pdbx_strand_id
1 'polypeptide(L)' 'MINITIDGQVFAIDPDQNLLEAAKQCQVDIPSLCGKNTKGEKVACNLCVVEIDGSDPN' A
#
# COMPACT_ATOMS: atom_id res chain seq x y z
N MET A 1 1.73 -12.04 -11.76
CA MET A 1 2.87 -11.34 -11.15
C MET A 1 3.21 -10.11 -11.96
N ILE A 2 3.43 -8.98 -11.28
CA ILE A 2 3.91 -7.72 -11.86
C ILE A 2 5.08 -7.20 -11.03
N ASN A 3 5.95 -6.41 -11.65
CA ASN A 3 7.05 -5.75 -10.95
C ASN A 3 6.65 -4.31 -10.57
N ILE A 4 6.84 -3.97 -9.31
CA ILE A 4 6.65 -2.62 -8.79
C ILE A 4 7.91 -2.15 -8.06
N THR A 5 8.04 -0.84 -7.87
CA THR A 5 9.12 -0.23 -7.09
C THR A 5 8.53 0.41 -5.84
N ILE A 6 9.06 0.10 -4.65
CA ILE A 6 8.72 0.75 -3.38
C ILE A 6 10.05 1.19 -2.74
N ASP A 7 10.17 2.47 -2.37
CA ASP A 7 11.39 3.04 -1.77
C ASP A 7 12.68 2.71 -2.56
N GLY A 8 12.59 2.73 -3.90
CA GLY A 8 13.70 2.41 -4.80
C GLY A 8 14.05 0.92 -4.94
N GLN A 9 13.33 0.03 -4.27
CA GLN A 9 13.51 -1.42 -4.34
C GLN A 9 12.46 -2.07 -5.22
N VAL A 10 12.87 -3.03 -6.05
CA VAL A 10 11.98 -3.73 -7.00
C VAL A 10 11.43 -5.00 -6.35
N PHE A 11 10.11 -5.16 -6.39
CA PHE A 11 9.41 -6.33 -5.89
C PHE A 11 8.52 -6.96 -6.96
N ALA A 12 8.37 -8.28 -6.91
CA ALA A 12 7.39 -9.01 -7.70
C ALA A 12 6.17 -9.33 -6.82
N ILE A 13 5.01 -8.79 -7.19
CA ILE A 13 3.76 -8.93 -6.44
C ILE A 13 2.65 -9.53 -7.30
N ASP A 14 1.58 -9.98 -6.65
CA ASP A 14 0.38 -10.39 -7.35
C ASP A 14 -0.44 -9.14 -7.76
N PRO A 15 -0.88 -9.01 -9.03
CA PRO A 15 -1.64 -7.85 -9.48
C PRO A 15 -3.01 -7.69 -8.80
N ASP A 16 -3.55 -8.75 -8.20
CA ASP A 16 -4.85 -8.70 -7.51
C ASP A 16 -4.73 -8.19 -6.05
N GLN A 17 -3.51 -8.00 -5.54
CA GLN A 17 -3.25 -7.45 -4.21
C GLN A 17 -3.44 -5.93 -4.17
N ASN A 18 -3.95 -5.43 -3.04
CA ASN A 18 -3.90 -3.99 -2.78
C ASN A 18 -2.53 -3.56 -2.24
N LEU A 19 -2.27 -2.25 -2.24
CA LEU A 19 -0.98 -1.68 -1.82
C LEU A 19 -0.57 -2.07 -0.39
N LEU A 20 -1.50 -2.15 0.56
CA LEU A 20 -1.18 -2.53 1.95
C LEU A 20 -0.73 -4.00 2.05
N GLU A 21 -1.33 -4.88 1.25
CA GLU A 21 -0.96 -6.30 1.20
C GLU A 21 0.40 -6.50 0.53
N ALA A 22 0.59 -5.84 -0.61
CA ALA A 22 1.85 -5.84 -1.36
C ALA A 22 3.01 -5.31 -0.50
N ALA A 23 2.85 -4.14 0.14
CA ALA A 23 3.86 -3.54 0.99
C ALA A 23 4.25 -4.47 2.15
N LYS A 24 3.26 -5.09 2.81
CA LYS A 24 3.51 -6.04 3.90
C LYS A 24 4.30 -7.27 3.45
N GLN A 25 4.01 -7.82 2.26
CA GLN A 25 4.79 -8.92 1.67
C GLN A 25 6.25 -8.51 1.41
N CYS A 26 6.45 -7.24 1.05
CA CYS A 26 7.76 -6.65 0.78
C CYS A 26 8.48 -6.15 2.05
N GLN A 27 7.94 -6.42 3.24
CA GLN A 27 8.45 -5.95 4.53
C GLN A 27 8.49 -4.41 4.68
N VAL A 28 7.63 -3.70 3.94
CA VAL A 28 7.39 -2.26 4.05
C VAL A 28 6.13 -2.04 4.90
N ASP A 29 6.27 -1.33 6.03
CA ASP A 29 5.15 -1.05 6.92
C ASP A 29 4.46 0.27 6.53
N ILE A 30 3.22 0.17 6.06
CA ILE A 30 2.35 1.33 5.83
C ILE A 30 1.32 1.38 6.98
N PRO A 31 1.31 2.46 7.79
CA PRO A 31 0.42 2.52 8.94
C PRO A 31 -1.04 2.54 8.51
N SER A 32 -1.85 1.68 9.12
CA SER A 32 -3.29 1.61 8.84
C SER A 32 -4.07 1.08 10.04
N LEU A 33 -5.03 1.89 10.49
CA LEU A 33 -6.03 1.47 11.48
C LEU A 33 -7.24 0.85 10.79
N CYS A 34 -7.75 1.48 9.73
CA CYS A 34 -8.96 1.02 9.04
C CYS A 34 -8.71 -0.17 8.09
N GLY A 35 -7.48 -0.35 7.59
CA GLY A 35 -7.13 -1.47 6.70
C GLY A 35 -7.18 -2.84 7.39
N LYS A 36 -7.07 -2.87 8.72
CA LYS A 36 -7.21 -4.09 9.53
C LYS A 36 -8.65 -4.33 10.00
N ASN A 37 -9.57 -3.40 9.72
CA ASN A 37 -10.95 -3.55 10.11
C ASN A 37 -11.68 -4.53 9.17
N THR A 38 -12.02 -5.70 9.71
CA THR A 38 -12.78 -6.75 9.01
C THR A 38 -14.24 -6.84 9.49
N LYS A 39 -14.67 -5.97 10.41
CA LYS A 39 -15.98 -6.04 11.07
C LYS A 39 -16.63 -4.66 11.22
N GLY A 40 -17.89 -4.56 10.81
CA GLY A 40 -18.66 -3.31 10.93
C GLY A 40 -18.25 -2.25 9.92
N GLU A 41 -18.71 -1.02 10.15
CA GLU A 41 -18.45 0.10 9.22
C GLU A 41 -16.99 0.55 9.27
N LYS A 42 -16.41 0.79 8.08
CA LYS A 42 -15.02 1.21 7.93
C LYS A 42 -14.95 2.73 7.92
N VAL A 43 -14.44 3.32 9.00
CA VAL A 43 -14.11 4.75 9.07
C VAL A 43 -12.71 4.99 8.50
N ALA A 44 -12.56 5.95 7.59
CA ALA A 44 -11.26 6.26 6.99
C ALA A 44 -10.30 6.86 8.04
N CYS A 45 -9.14 6.23 8.21
CA CYS A 45 -8.11 6.72 9.16
C CYS A 45 -7.10 7.68 8.53
N ASN A 46 -7.02 7.72 7.19
CA ASN A 46 -6.08 8.57 6.43
C ASN A 46 -4.60 8.40 6.80
N LEU A 47 -4.21 7.26 7.38
CA LEU A 47 -2.81 6.98 7.74
C LEU A 47 -2.00 6.31 6.62
N CYS A 48 -2.67 5.61 5.70
CA CYS A 48 -2.01 4.85 4.63
C CYS A 48 -1.75 5.69 3.36
N VAL A 49 -1.60 7.00 3.52
CA VAL A 49 -1.30 7.90 2.41
C VAL A 49 0.17 7.74 2.06
N VAL A 50 0.46 7.66 0.76
CA VAL A 50 1.81 7.51 0.21
C VAL A 50 2.00 8.46 -0.97
N GLU A 51 3.25 8.75 -1.31
CA GLU A 51 3.61 9.45 -2.53
C GLU A 51 3.68 8.45 -3.70
N ILE A 52 3.27 8.88 -4.89
CA ILE A 52 3.41 8.10 -6.12
C ILE A 52 4.21 8.93 -7.11
N ASP A 53 5.38 8.40 -7.51
CA ASP A 53 6.23 9.00 -8.53
C ASP A 53 5.43 9.37 -9.79
N GLY A 54 5.56 10.62 -10.24
CA GLY A 54 4.89 11.14 -11.43
C GLY A 54 3.39 11.47 -11.26
N SER A 55 2.83 11.33 -10.05
CA SER A 55 1.44 11.71 -9.75
C SER A 55 1.31 13.11 -9.13
N ASP A 56 2.37 13.66 -8.53
CA ASP A 56 2.39 15.04 -8.06
C ASP A 56 2.98 15.96 -9.16
N PRO A 57 2.25 17.01 -9.61
CA PRO A 57 2.69 17.89 -10.69
C PRO A 57 3.66 19.01 -10.25
N ASN A 58 4.16 19.02 -9.01
CA ASN A 58 5.05 20.09 -8.52
C ASN A 58 6.53 19.87 -8.80
#